data_AF-A0A969ERE3-F1
#
_entry.id   AF-A0A969ERE3-F1
#
_cell.length_a   1.000
_cell.length_b   1.000
_cell.length_c   1.000
_cell.angle_alpha   90.00
_cell.angle_beta   90.00
_cell.angle_gamma   90.00
#
_symmetry.space_group_name_H-M   'P 1'
#
loop_
_entity.id
_entity.type
_entity.pdbx_description
1 polymer ?
#
loop_
_entity_poly.entity_id
_entity_poly.type
_entity_poly.pdbx_seq_one_letter_code
_entity_poly.pdbx_strand_id
1 'polypeptide(L)'
;MFWRKTARKTAVKSIELDAVAIRWLTVALSLALLPHLSHLPIWSGVLFAGAVSWRWWVAQRTSRQLPGRWLRASLTLLIVVLVFYSFKTLFGREAGVALLAAMAAMKFLESRTLRDGLILLMLGYFLVMANLLYSQSLLMAGYLLTILVVLLAAQTMTQRQHAAIPVDAVLRLSLRTVLQGLPVMLILFVLFPRIPGPLWGMPKDAHSGLTGLDDKMTPGAISELIQSDEVAFRVRFNNPIPPPNLLYWRGPVLWRFDGATWTRSIDFPRAEIPYSVEGKSVDYTVIVEPHGQRWLFALDLPYLIPPEAALLMGSNCCAKSGQRTYALQHELLPALSNRSAGNHLALARVALTG
;
A
#
# COMPACT_ATOMS: atom_id res chain seq x y z
N MET A 1 -16.20 -69.23 9.45
CA MET A 1 -17.01 -68.00 9.52
C MET A 1 -16.14 -66.93 10.16
N PHE A 2 -15.88 -65.73 9.66
CA PHE A 2 -16.07 -65.05 8.39
C PHE A 2 -15.32 -63.70 8.59
N TRP A 3 -14.89 -63.01 7.53
CA TRP A 3 -14.37 -61.62 7.51
C TRP A 3 -12.84 -61.38 7.53
N ARG A 4 -12.19 -61.79 6.43
CA ARG A 4 -10.99 -61.10 5.91
C ARG A 4 -11.47 -60.04 4.91
N LYS A 5 -11.75 -58.81 5.37
CA LYS A 5 -12.12 -57.68 4.51
C LYS A 5 -10.85 -57.10 3.87
N THR A 6 -10.44 -57.65 2.73
CA THR A 6 -9.51 -56.98 1.82
C THR A 6 -10.24 -55.81 1.15
N ALA A 7 -10.27 -54.67 1.84
CA ALA A 7 -10.69 -53.40 1.24
C ALA A 7 -9.66 -53.03 0.17
N ARG A 8 -9.92 -53.44 -1.07
CA ARG A 8 -9.18 -53.01 -2.26
C ARG A 8 -9.41 -51.50 -2.36
N LYS A 9 -8.42 -50.70 -1.94
CA LYS A 9 -8.39 -49.25 -2.20
C LYS A 9 -8.46 -49.07 -3.71
N THR A 10 -9.65 -48.81 -4.24
CA THR A 10 -9.81 -48.32 -5.60
C THR A 10 -9.13 -46.96 -5.63
N ALA A 11 -7.93 -46.91 -6.19
CA ALA A 11 -7.24 -45.66 -6.42
C ALA A 11 -8.15 -44.81 -7.32
N VAL A 12 -8.79 -43.79 -6.74
CA VAL A 12 -9.56 -42.81 -7.49
C VAL A 12 -8.60 -42.20 -8.50
N LYS A 13 -8.80 -42.52 -9.79
CA LYS A 13 -7.93 -42.03 -10.87
C LYS A 13 -8.02 -40.50 -10.86
N SER A 14 -6.93 -39.84 -10.48
CA SER A 14 -6.89 -38.38 -10.41
C SER A 14 -7.14 -37.81 -11.80
N ILE A 15 -8.15 -36.96 -11.94
CA ILE A 15 -8.48 -36.33 -13.22
C ILE A 15 -7.33 -35.36 -13.57
N GLU A 16 -6.68 -35.61 -14.71
CA GLU A 16 -5.58 -34.80 -15.23
C GLU A 16 -6.12 -33.52 -15.90
N LEU A 17 -5.32 -32.45 -15.88
CA LEU A 17 -5.64 -31.19 -16.56
C LEU A 17 -5.52 -31.33 -18.07
N ASP A 18 -6.54 -30.90 -18.81
CA ASP A 18 -6.50 -30.80 -20.27
C ASP A 18 -5.73 -29.55 -20.76
N ALA A 19 -5.27 -29.57 -22.01
CA ALA A 19 -4.56 -28.47 -22.66
C ALA A 19 -5.37 -27.17 -22.72
N VAL A 20 -6.70 -27.26 -22.88
CA VAL A 20 -7.58 -26.08 -22.83
C VAL A 20 -7.54 -25.45 -21.43
N ALA A 21 -7.69 -26.27 -20.38
CA ALA A 21 -7.63 -25.79 -19.00
C ALA A 21 -6.27 -25.15 -18.68
N ILE A 22 -5.17 -25.75 -19.13
CA ILE A 22 -3.82 -25.18 -18.94
C ILE A 22 -3.71 -23.81 -19.61
N ARG A 23 -4.20 -23.63 -20.85
CA ARG A 23 -4.16 -22.32 -21.54
C ARG A 23 -4.92 -21.24 -20.78
N TRP A 24 -6.12 -21.56 -20.29
CA TRP A 24 -6.90 -20.64 -19.48
C TRP A 24 -6.21 -20.27 -18.17
N LEU A 25 -5.61 -21.25 -17.48
CA LEU A 25 -4.81 -21.00 -16.28
C LEU A 25 -3.60 -20.10 -16.59
N THR A 26 -2.92 -20.32 -17.72
CA THR A 26 -1.80 -19.48 -18.14
C THR A 26 -2.22 -18.04 -18.35
N VAL A 27 -3.31 -17.79 -19.08
CA VAL A 27 -3.81 -16.44 -19.35
C VAL A 27 -4.27 -15.77 -18.05
N ALA A 28 -5.04 -16.47 -17.23
CA ALA A 28 -5.58 -15.92 -15.99
C ALA A 28 -4.47 -15.56 -14.99
N LEU A 29 -3.50 -16.45 -14.77
CA LEU A 29 -2.37 -16.19 -13.89
C LEU A 29 -1.47 -15.08 -14.44
N SER A 30 -1.24 -15.03 -15.76
CA SER A 30 -0.43 -13.98 -16.38
C SER A 30 -1.02 -12.59 -16.15
N LEU A 31 -2.33 -12.45 -16.40
CA LEU A 31 -3.02 -11.18 -16.16
C LEU A 31 -3.05 -10.81 -14.67
N ALA A 32 -3.28 -11.79 -13.79
CA ALA A 32 -3.27 -11.56 -12.35
C ALA A 32 -1.89 -11.11 -11.81
N LEU A 33 -0.79 -11.59 -12.41
CA LEU A 33 0.57 -11.31 -11.94
C LEU A 33 1.20 -10.07 -12.61
N LEU A 34 0.75 -9.71 -13.81
CA LEU A 34 1.23 -8.54 -14.56
C LEU A 34 1.39 -7.25 -13.71
N PRO A 35 0.39 -6.81 -12.92
CA PRO A 35 0.53 -5.57 -12.17
C PRO A 35 1.59 -5.64 -11.07
N HIS A 36 1.82 -6.83 -10.51
CA HIS A 36 2.83 -7.05 -9.47
C HIS A 36 4.26 -6.90 -9.99
N LEU A 37 4.49 -7.02 -11.30
CA LEU A 37 5.82 -6.85 -11.91
C LEU A 37 6.40 -5.45 -11.70
N SER A 38 5.55 -4.45 -11.47
CA SER A 38 5.97 -3.08 -11.21
C SER A 38 6.49 -2.85 -9.78
N HIS A 39 6.13 -3.73 -8.85
CA HIS A 39 6.46 -3.60 -7.42
C HIS A 39 7.40 -4.69 -6.91
N LEU A 40 7.44 -5.83 -7.59
CA LEU A 40 8.27 -6.96 -7.18
C LEU A 40 9.67 -6.90 -7.83
N PRO A 41 10.68 -7.50 -7.17
CA PRO A 41 12.00 -7.66 -7.76
C PRO A 41 11.95 -8.38 -9.12
N ILE A 42 12.81 -7.96 -10.04
CA ILE A 42 12.87 -8.47 -11.43
C ILE A 42 12.97 -10.01 -11.48
N TRP A 43 13.69 -10.63 -10.54
CA TRP A 43 13.85 -12.08 -10.48
C TRP A 43 12.51 -12.82 -10.36
N SER A 44 11.53 -12.25 -9.66
CA SER A 44 10.20 -12.86 -9.48
C SER A 44 9.42 -12.85 -10.79
N GLY A 45 9.53 -11.76 -11.56
CA GLY A 45 8.99 -11.63 -12.90
C GLY A 45 9.63 -12.61 -13.87
N VAL A 46 10.95 -12.75 -13.84
CA VAL A 46 11.69 -13.72 -14.67
C VAL A 46 11.25 -15.16 -14.35
N LEU A 47 11.12 -15.50 -13.07
CA LEU A 47 10.69 -16.83 -12.63
C LEU A 47 9.28 -17.14 -13.12
N PHE A 48 8.36 -16.19 -12.98
CA PHE A 48 6.99 -16.35 -13.45
C PHE A 48 6.89 -16.40 -14.98
N ALA A 49 7.61 -15.52 -15.69
CA ALA A 49 7.66 -15.54 -17.15
C ALA A 49 8.22 -16.88 -17.67
N GLY A 50 9.24 -17.43 -17.02
CA GLY A 50 9.77 -18.76 -17.33
C GLY A 50 8.75 -19.87 -17.08
N ALA A 51 8.03 -19.81 -15.96
CA ALA A 51 6.96 -20.74 -15.61
C ALA A 51 5.83 -20.76 -16.65
N VAL A 52 5.34 -19.57 -17.00
CA VAL A 52 4.28 -19.34 -17.99
C VAL A 52 4.73 -19.80 -19.37
N SER A 53 5.92 -19.39 -19.80
CA SER A 53 6.45 -19.75 -21.13
C SER A 53 6.61 -21.26 -21.27
N TRP A 54 7.17 -21.92 -20.25
CA TRP A 54 7.32 -23.37 -20.22
C TRP A 54 5.95 -24.07 -20.30
N ARG A 55 4.98 -23.66 -19.47
CA ARG A 55 3.65 -24.30 -19.44
C ARG A 55 2.85 -24.03 -20.71
N TRP A 56 2.96 -22.83 -21.28
CA TRP A 56 2.37 -22.50 -22.58
C TRP A 56 2.94 -23.38 -23.69
N TRP A 57 4.25 -23.57 -23.72
CA TRP A 57 4.91 -24.44 -24.68
C TRP A 57 4.53 -25.91 -24.51
N VAL A 58 4.46 -26.41 -23.26
CA VAL A 58 3.96 -27.76 -22.96
C VAL A 58 2.51 -27.92 -23.40
N ALA A 59 1.65 -26.92 -23.20
CA ALA A 59 0.25 -26.99 -23.62
C ALA A 59 0.05 -27.09 -25.14
N GLN A 60 1.04 -26.63 -25.93
CA GLN A 60 1.04 -26.75 -27.39
C GLN A 60 1.58 -28.09 -27.90
N ARG A 61 2.29 -28.86 -27.06
CA ARG A 61 2.82 -30.16 -27.43
C ARG A 61 2.00 -31.27 -26.77
N THR A 62 1.84 -32.40 -27.46
CA THR A 62 1.23 -33.62 -26.89
C THR A 62 2.05 -34.17 -25.70
N SER A 63 3.28 -33.70 -25.51
CA SER A 63 4.19 -34.19 -24.48
C SER A 63 3.88 -33.60 -23.10
N ARG A 64 3.48 -34.46 -22.16
CA ARG A 64 3.08 -34.10 -20.77
C ARG A 64 4.25 -34.05 -19.79
N GLN A 65 5.47 -33.85 -20.26
CA GLN A 65 6.66 -33.91 -19.41
C GLN A 65 6.74 -32.67 -18.51
N LEU A 66 6.65 -32.88 -17.21
CA LEU A 66 6.94 -31.84 -16.22
C LEU A 66 8.42 -31.82 -15.87
N PRO A 67 8.96 -30.65 -15.45
CA PRO A 67 10.34 -30.56 -14.99
C PRO A 67 10.62 -31.54 -13.85
N GLY A 68 11.83 -32.10 -13.87
CA GLY A 68 12.28 -33.09 -12.90
C GLY A 68 12.16 -32.59 -11.46
N ARG A 69 11.88 -33.51 -10.53
CA ARG A 69 11.70 -33.19 -9.09
C ARG A 69 12.89 -32.43 -8.50
N TRP A 70 14.11 -32.73 -8.97
CA TRP A 70 15.33 -32.09 -8.51
C TRP A 70 15.45 -30.65 -8.95
N LEU A 71 15.15 -30.35 -10.22
CA LEU A 71 15.12 -28.97 -10.73
C LEU A 71 14.14 -28.11 -9.92
N ARG A 72 12.96 -28.66 -9.62
CA ARG A 72 11.96 -27.96 -8.81
C ARG A 72 12.43 -27.72 -7.38
N ALA A 73 13.04 -28.72 -6.73
CA ALA A 73 13.59 -28.56 -5.39
C ALA A 73 14.70 -27.49 -5.33
N SER A 74 15.61 -27.51 -6.30
CA SER A 74 16.67 -26.49 -6.43
C SER A 74 16.08 -25.09 -6.66
N LEU A 75 15.04 -24.98 -7.50
CA LEU A 75 14.38 -23.70 -7.77
C LEU A 75 13.64 -23.17 -6.54
N THR A 76 12.98 -24.03 -5.76
CA THR A 76 12.39 -23.64 -4.46
C THR A 76 13.45 -23.12 -3.50
N LEU A 77 14.58 -23.83 -3.37
CA LEU A 77 15.68 -23.39 -2.50
C LEU A 77 16.22 -22.03 -2.96
N LEU A 78 16.40 -21.85 -4.27
CA LEU A 78 16.83 -20.59 -4.86
C LEU A 78 15.84 -19.45 -4.57
N ILE A 79 14.54 -19.68 -4.70
CA ILE A 79 13.50 -18.69 -4.35
C ILE A 79 13.63 -18.26 -2.89
N VAL A 80 13.76 -19.21 -1.96
CA VAL A 80 13.88 -18.90 -0.53
C VAL A 80 15.11 -18.02 -0.26
N VAL A 81 16.25 -18.36 -0.87
CA VAL A 81 17.49 -17.57 -0.75
C VAL A 81 17.32 -16.17 -1.35
N LEU A 82 16.70 -16.06 -2.54
CA LEU A 82 16.47 -14.78 -3.21
C LEU A 82 15.52 -13.87 -2.43
N VAL A 83 14.45 -14.42 -1.85
CA VAL A 83 13.52 -13.68 -1.00
C VAL A 83 14.25 -13.14 0.23
N PHE A 84 15.01 -13.99 0.92
CA PHE A 84 15.77 -13.57 2.10
C PHE A 84 16.83 -12.51 1.75
N TYR A 85 17.50 -12.64 0.61
CA TYR A 85 18.47 -11.65 0.16
C TYR A 85 17.83 -10.31 -0.19
N SER A 86 16.68 -10.34 -0.88
CA SER A 86 15.99 -9.14 -1.40
C SER A 86 15.31 -8.34 -0.30
N PHE A 87 14.57 -9.02 0.59
CA PHE A 87 13.72 -8.33 1.56
C PHE A 87 14.32 -8.29 2.97
N LYS A 88 15.32 -9.14 3.27
CA LYS A 88 15.89 -9.32 4.62
C LYS A 88 14.87 -9.72 5.70
N THR A 89 13.63 -9.96 5.31
CA THR A 89 12.50 -10.39 6.15
C THR A 89 11.59 -11.29 5.33
N LEU A 90 10.86 -12.16 6.02
CA LEU A 90 9.75 -12.94 5.45
C LEU A 90 8.38 -12.31 5.74
N PHE A 91 8.35 -11.31 6.63
CA PHE A 91 7.15 -10.61 7.06
C PHE A 91 7.07 -9.23 6.40
N GLY A 92 5.87 -8.87 5.95
CA GLY A 92 5.60 -7.61 5.28
C GLY A 92 4.87 -7.81 3.95
N ARG A 93 4.22 -6.74 3.48
CA ARG A 93 3.43 -6.75 2.23
C ARG A 93 4.25 -7.25 1.04
N GLU A 94 5.43 -6.68 0.83
CA GLU A 94 6.25 -6.97 -0.37
C GLU A 94 6.81 -8.40 -0.37
N ALA A 95 7.40 -8.83 0.76
CA ALA A 95 7.94 -10.18 0.91
C ALA A 95 6.84 -11.25 0.78
N GLY A 96 5.66 -11.02 1.37
CA GLY A 96 4.53 -11.93 1.29
C GLY A 96 3.99 -12.08 -0.13
N VAL A 97 3.84 -10.98 -0.86
CA VAL A 97 3.37 -11.01 -2.26
C VAL A 97 4.42 -11.63 -3.19
N ALA A 98 5.71 -11.38 -2.97
CA ALA A 98 6.79 -12.03 -3.70
C ALA A 98 6.78 -13.56 -3.49
N LEU A 99 6.63 -14.00 -2.24
CA LEU A 99 6.55 -15.41 -1.90
C LEU A 99 5.32 -16.06 -2.54
N LEU A 100 4.16 -15.40 -2.47
CA LEU A 100 2.93 -15.85 -3.11
C LEU A 100 3.11 -16.02 -4.62
N ALA A 101 3.68 -15.01 -5.30
CA ALA A 101 3.95 -15.06 -6.74
C ALA A 101 4.90 -16.20 -7.11
N ALA A 102 5.98 -16.37 -6.32
CA ALA A 102 6.94 -17.46 -6.53
C ALA A 102 6.31 -18.84 -6.27
N MET A 103 5.49 -18.98 -5.23
CA MET A 103 4.72 -20.19 -4.95
C MET A 103 3.73 -20.51 -6.08
N ALA A 104 3.02 -19.50 -6.60
CA ALA A 104 2.12 -19.67 -7.74
C ALA A 104 2.89 -20.16 -8.98
N ALA A 105 4.04 -19.57 -9.30
CA ALA A 105 4.88 -20.02 -10.39
C ALA A 105 5.36 -21.47 -10.19
N MET A 106 5.92 -21.80 -9.02
CA MET A 106 6.38 -23.16 -8.70
C MET A 106 5.25 -24.18 -8.76
N LYS A 107 4.10 -23.85 -8.17
CA LYS A 107 2.91 -24.69 -8.21
C LYS A 107 2.42 -24.87 -9.64
N PHE A 108 2.59 -23.87 -10.50
CA PHE A 108 2.19 -23.94 -11.89
C PHE A 108 3.07 -24.92 -12.68
N LEU A 109 4.40 -24.92 -12.45
CA LEU A 109 5.32 -25.91 -13.02
C LEU A 109 5.00 -27.35 -12.61
N GLU A 110 4.46 -27.54 -11.40
CA GLU A 110 4.13 -28.87 -10.86
C GLU A 110 2.71 -29.36 -11.20
N SER A 111 1.83 -28.48 -11.67
CA SER A 111 0.41 -28.80 -11.84
C SER A 111 0.13 -29.94 -12.83
N ARG A 112 -0.53 -31.01 -12.35
CA ARG A 112 -0.97 -32.15 -13.18
C ARG A 112 -2.45 -32.43 -13.05
N THR A 113 -2.98 -32.30 -11.85
CA THR A 113 -4.34 -32.74 -11.53
C THR A 113 -5.31 -31.57 -11.48
N LEU A 114 -6.61 -31.83 -11.60
CA LEU A 114 -7.65 -30.82 -11.39
C LEU A 114 -7.50 -30.10 -10.05
N ARG A 115 -7.10 -30.83 -8.99
CA ARG A 115 -6.86 -30.24 -7.67
C ARG A 115 -5.75 -29.19 -7.72
N ASP A 116 -4.69 -29.43 -8.49
CA ASP A 116 -3.62 -28.45 -8.67
C ASP A 116 -4.12 -27.20 -9.42
N GLY A 117 -4.97 -27.40 -10.44
CA GLY A 117 -5.62 -26.30 -11.16
C GLY A 117 -6.48 -25.42 -10.24
N LEU A 118 -7.25 -26.02 -9.34
CA LEU A 118 -8.06 -25.28 -8.36
C LEU A 118 -7.19 -24.52 -7.35
N ILE A 119 -6.06 -25.11 -6.90
CA ILE A 119 -5.11 -24.41 -6.02
C ILE A 119 -4.51 -23.19 -6.74
N LEU A 120 -4.16 -23.34 -8.02
CA LEU A 120 -3.65 -22.22 -8.82
C LEU A 120 -4.67 -21.10 -8.99
N LEU A 121 -5.94 -21.42 -9.21
CA LEU A 121 -7.01 -20.43 -9.26
C LEU A 121 -7.15 -19.68 -7.93
N MET A 122 -7.09 -20.39 -6.80
CA MET A 122 -7.09 -19.77 -5.47
C MET A 122 -5.90 -18.82 -5.28
N LEU A 123 -4.70 -19.22 -5.72
CA LEU A 123 -3.52 -18.35 -5.71
C LEU A 123 -3.72 -17.12 -6.63
N GLY A 124 -4.37 -17.29 -7.79
CA GLY A 124 -4.75 -16.20 -8.69
C GLY A 124 -5.71 -15.19 -8.05
N TYR A 125 -6.76 -15.66 -7.37
CA TYR A 125 -7.66 -14.77 -6.61
C TYR A 125 -6.93 -14.06 -5.47
N PHE A 126 -6.02 -14.74 -4.79
CA PHE A 126 -5.23 -14.13 -3.73
C PHE A 126 -4.23 -13.10 -4.28
N LEU A 127 -3.68 -13.28 -5.49
CA LEU A 127 -2.88 -12.27 -6.19
C LEU A 127 -3.71 -11.04 -6.59
N VAL A 128 -4.96 -11.23 -7.02
CA VAL A 128 -5.89 -10.12 -7.29
C VAL A 128 -6.14 -9.31 -6.01
N MET A 129 -6.40 -10.00 -4.89
CA MET A 129 -6.56 -9.36 -3.58
C MET A 129 -5.27 -8.65 -3.15
N ALA A 130 -4.12 -9.29 -3.34
CA ALA A 130 -2.81 -8.74 -3.00
C ALA A 130 -2.55 -7.40 -3.69
N ASN A 131 -3.05 -7.24 -4.92
CA ASN A 131 -2.86 -6.02 -5.69
C ASN A 131 -3.59 -4.80 -5.08
N LEU A 132 -4.73 -5.03 -4.42
CA LEU A 132 -5.48 -3.98 -3.73
C LEU A 132 -4.73 -3.40 -2.53
N LEU A 133 -3.65 -4.06 -2.06
CA LEU A 133 -2.76 -3.51 -1.05
C LEU A 133 -1.77 -2.46 -1.60
N TYR A 134 -1.61 -2.37 -2.92
CA TYR A 134 -0.71 -1.41 -3.58
C TYR A 134 -1.47 -0.24 -4.21
N SER A 135 -2.58 -0.51 -4.90
CA SER A 135 -3.33 0.50 -5.63
C SER A 135 -4.83 0.33 -5.45
N GLN A 136 -5.48 1.42 -5.04
CA GLN A 136 -6.93 1.52 -4.87
C GLN A 136 -7.57 2.43 -5.94
N SER A 137 -6.87 2.69 -7.05
CA SER A 137 -7.38 3.54 -8.12
C SER A 137 -8.54 2.91 -8.87
N LEU A 138 -9.44 3.73 -9.41
CA LEU A 138 -10.62 3.26 -10.14
C LEU A 138 -10.24 2.45 -11.40
N LEU A 139 -9.18 2.87 -12.10
CA LEU A 139 -8.66 2.14 -13.26
C LEU A 139 -8.15 0.75 -12.86
N MET A 140 -7.45 0.65 -11.73
CA MET A 140 -6.96 -0.63 -11.24
C MET A 140 -8.10 -1.54 -10.80
N ALA A 141 -9.13 -0.99 -10.14
CA ALA A 141 -10.33 -1.74 -9.81
C ALA A 141 -11.02 -2.31 -11.06
N GLY A 142 -11.16 -1.50 -12.11
CA GLY A 142 -11.68 -1.95 -13.41
C GLY A 142 -10.85 -3.09 -14.00
N TYR A 143 -9.52 -2.96 -14.01
CA TYR A 143 -8.61 -4.02 -14.45
C TYR A 143 -8.77 -5.31 -13.64
N LEU A 144 -8.79 -5.23 -12.30
CA LEU A 144 -8.97 -6.40 -11.44
C LEU A 144 -10.33 -7.09 -11.62
N LEU A 145 -11.41 -6.33 -11.91
CA LEU A 145 -12.71 -6.90 -12.28
C LEU A 145 -12.62 -7.70 -13.59
N THR A 146 -11.87 -7.21 -14.58
CA THR A 146 -11.65 -7.99 -15.82
C THR A 146 -10.88 -9.29 -15.55
N ILE A 147 -9.86 -9.25 -14.68
CA ILE A 147 -9.14 -10.46 -14.26
C ILE A 147 -10.06 -11.42 -13.53
N LEU A 148 -10.96 -10.92 -12.67
CA LEU A 148 -11.92 -11.75 -11.96
C LEU A 148 -12.84 -12.52 -12.91
N VAL A 149 -13.31 -11.87 -13.99
CA VAL A 149 -14.05 -12.54 -15.06
C VAL A 149 -13.22 -13.65 -15.72
N VAL A 150 -11.94 -13.39 -16.01
CA VAL A 150 -11.04 -14.38 -16.63
C VAL A 150 -10.74 -15.54 -15.68
N LEU A 151 -10.53 -15.30 -14.39
CA LEU A 151 -10.31 -16.34 -13.37
C LEU A 151 -11.56 -17.22 -13.20
N LEU A 152 -12.76 -16.62 -13.18
CA LEU A 152 -14.02 -17.37 -13.13
C LEU A 152 -14.24 -18.21 -14.39
N ALA A 153 -13.86 -17.67 -15.57
CA ALA A 153 -13.91 -18.41 -16.82
C ALA A 153 -12.92 -19.58 -16.80
N ALA A 154 -11.69 -19.35 -16.34
CA ALA A 154 -10.68 -20.39 -16.18
C ALA A 154 -11.11 -21.46 -15.17
N GLN A 155 -11.78 -21.08 -14.08
CA GLN A 155 -12.35 -22.01 -13.11
C GLN A 155 -13.43 -22.90 -13.74
N THR A 156 -14.36 -22.30 -14.50
CA THR A 156 -15.41 -23.04 -15.20
C THR A 156 -14.84 -24.00 -16.22
N MET A 157 -13.87 -23.55 -17.02
CA MET A 157 -13.18 -24.38 -18.03
C MET A 157 -12.36 -25.50 -17.40
N THR A 158 -11.75 -25.27 -16.24
CA THR A 158 -10.98 -26.30 -15.51
C THR A 158 -11.91 -27.36 -14.92
N GLN A 159 -12.99 -26.96 -14.26
CA GLN A 159 -13.93 -27.90 -13.64
C GLN A 159 -14.76 -28.67 -14.67
N ARG A 160 -15.08 -28.03 -15.80
CA ARG A 160 -15.89 -28.62 -16.88
C ARG A 160 -15.05 -28.93 -18.13
N GLN A 161 -13.78 -29.30 -17.95
CA GLN A 161 -12.84 -29.55 -19.05
C GLN A 161 -13.26 -30.67 -20.04
N HIS A 162 -14.23 -31.52 -19.68
CA HIS A 162 -14.79 -32.56 -20.56
C HIS A 162 -16.15 -32.18 -21.15
N ALA A 163 -16.71 -31.04 -20.76
CA ALA A 163 -17.92 -30.52 -21.38
C ALA A 163 -17.53 -29.59 -22.54
N ALA A 164 -18.08 -29.83 -23.73
CA ALA A 164 -17.88 -28.98 -24.90
C ALA A 164 -18.69 -27.68 -24.78
N ILE A 165 -18.32 -26.84 -23.80
CA ILE A 165 -19.00 -25.56 -23.54
C ILE A 165 -18.32 -24.48 -24.39
N PRO A 166 -19.09 -23.69 -25.16
CA PRO A 166 -18.50 -22.65 -25.97
C PRO A 166 -17.96 -21.51 -25.08
N VAL A 167 -16.87 -20.88 -25.53
CA VAL A 167 -16.11 -19.89 -24.74
C VAL A 167 -16.94 -18.66 -24.41
N ASP A 168 -17.80 -18.22 -25.33
CA ASP A 168 -18.67 -17.05 -25.16
C ASP A 168 -19.71 -17.28 -24.04
N ALA A 169 -20.26 -18.49 -23.94
CA ALA A 169 -21.20 -18.84 -22.88
C ALA A 169 -20.51 -18.81 -21.50
N VAL A 170 -19.28 -19.32 -21.41
CA VAL A 170 -18.50 -19.27 -20.16
C VAL A 170 -18.15 -17.83 -19.78
N LEU A 171 -17.71 -17.01 -20.74
CA LEU A 171 -17.37 -15.62 -20.47
C LEU A 171 -18.60 -14.80 -20.05
N ARG A 172 -19.75 -15.02 -20.71
CA ARG A 172 -21.02 -14.39 -20.36
C ARG A 172 -21.49 -14.81 -18.96
N LEU A 173 -21.34 -16.08 -18.60
CA LEU A 173 -21.63 -16.56 -17.26
C LEU A 173 -20.74 -15.87 -16.22
N SER A 174 -19.42 -15.87 -16.44
CA SER A 174 -18.45 -15.22 -15.54
C SER A 174 -18.75 -13.74 -15.36
N LEU A 175 -19.03 -13.02 -16.46
CA LEU A 175 -19.40 -11.61 -16.40
C LEU A 175 -20.68 -11.39 -15.61
N ARG A 176 -21.72 -12.21 -15.85
CA ARG A 176 -22.98 -12.13 -15.11
C ARG A 176 -22.78 -12.34 -13.61
N THR A 177 -21.94 -13.28 -13.22
CA THR A 177 -21.58 -13.53 -11.81
C THR A 177 -20.88 -12.33 -11.19
N VAL A 178 -19.94 -11.69 -11.90
CA VAL A 178 -19.28 -10.47 -11.42
C VAL A 178 -20.28 -9.32 -11.28
N LEU A 179 -21.14 -9.12 -12.29
CA LEU A 179 -22.18 -8.08 -12.25
C LEU A 179 -23.19 -8.29 -11.11
N GLN A 180 -23.55 -9.54 -10.80
CA GLN A 180 -24.39 -9.88 -9.64
C GLN A 180 -23.68 -9.63 -8.31
N GLY A 181 -22.34 -9.66 -8.28
CA GLY A 181 -21.55 -9.31 -7.09
C GLY A 181 -21.45 -7.80 -6.86
N LEU A 182 -21.61 -6.96 -7.88
CA LEU A 182 -21.48 -5.50 -7.76
C LEU A 182 -22.48 -4.86 -6.77
N PRO A 183 -23.78 -5.21 -6.74
CA PRO A 183 -24.70 -4.69 -5.72
C PRO A 183 -24.24 -5.01 -4.30
N VAL A 184 -23.78 -6.23 -4.06
CA VAL A 184 -23.26 -6.65 -2.75
C VAL A 184 -21.99 -5.86 -2.41
N MET A 185 -21.09 -5.68 -3.37
CA MET A 185 -19.89 -4.86 -3.23
C MET A 185 -20.24 -3.41 -2.86
N LEU A 186 -21.22 -2.81 -3.52
CA LEU A 186 -21.66 -1.43 -3.24
C LEU A 186 -22.31 -1.30 -1.86
N ILE A 187 -23.15 -2.26 -1.47
CA ILE A 187 -23.74 -2.31 -0.14
C ILE A 187 -22.63 -2.39 0.92
N LEU A 188 -21.68 -3.31 0.77
CA LEU A 188 -20.54 -3.43 1.70
C LEU A 188 -19.67 -2.17 1.70
N PHE A 189 -19.46 -1.55 0.54
CA PHE A 189 -18.67 -0.31 0.42
C PHE A 189 -19.30 0.87 1.17
N VAL A 190 -20.64 0.98 1.18
CA VAL A 190 -21.35 2.03 1.91
C VAL A 190 -21.47 1.71 3.41
N LEU A 191 -21.71 0.44 3.75
CA LEU A 191 -21.93 0.04 5.15
C LEU A 191 -20.64 -0.09 5.96
N PHE A 192 -19.51 -0.44 5.34
CA PHE A 192 -18.24 -0.61 6.06
C PHE A 192 -17.42 0.69 6.07
N PRO A 193 -17.07 1.22 7.26
CA PRO A 193 -16.19 2.37 7.35
C PRO A 193 -14.81 2.00 6.80
N ARG A 194 -14.24 2.91 6.00
CA ARG A 194 -12.91 2.72 5.41
C ARG A 194 -11.89 2.89 6.53
N ILE A 195 -11.18 1.82 6.89
CA ILE A 195 -10.13 1.90 7.90
C ILE A 195 -8.90 2.54 7.25
N PRO A 196 -8.45 3.73 7.70
CA PRO A 196 -7.24 4.35 7.18
C PRO A 196 -6.01 3.54 7.62
N GLY A 197 -5.16 3.20 6.66
CA GLY A 197 -3.87 2.53 6.88
C GLY A 197 -3.87 1.00 6.67
N PRO A 198 -2.68 0.41 6.45
CA PRO A 198 -2.55 -1.04 6.23
C PRO A 198 -2.78 -1.83 7.52
N LEU A 199 -3.75 -2.75 7.50
CA LEU A 199 -4.06 -3.67 8.62
C LEU A 199 -2.90 -4.64 8.96
N TRP A 200 -1.94 -4.83 8.05
CA TRP A 200 -0.89 -5.84 8.12
C TRP A 200 0.47 -5.31 7.62
N GLY A 201 0.84 -4.10 8.05
CA GLY A 201 2.10 -3.46 7.69
C GLY A 201 3.17 -3.53 8.79
N MET A 202 4.45 -3.48 8.42
CA MET A 202 5.49 -3.13 9.39
C MET A 202 5.32 -1.65 9.79
N PRO A 203 5.86 -1.17 10.92
CA PRO A 203 5.68 0.22 11.37
C PRO A 203 6.02 1.28 10.31
N LYS A 204 6.91 0.95 9.35
CA LYS A 204 7.26 1.81 8.21
C LYS A 204 6.13 1.93 7.16
N ASP A 205 5.32 0.89 6.97
CA ASP A 205 4.23 0.87 5.99
C ASP A 205 2.97 1.60 6.49
N ALA A 206 2.78 1.65 7.81
CA ALA A 206 1.64 2.27 8.49
C ALA A 206 1.49 3.78 8.24
N HIS A 207 2.55 4.44 7.77
CA HIS A 207 2.60 5.89 7.57
C HIS A 207 2.37 6.32 6.11
N SER A 208 2.18 5.39 5.19
CA SER A 208 2.02 5.67 3.74
C SER A 208 0.65 6.22 3.32
N GLY A 209 -0.29 6.37 4.26
CA GLY A 209 -1.67 6.81 3.99
C GLY A 209 -2.16 7.95 4.87
N LEU A 210 -1.27 8.63 5.61
CA LEU A 210 -1.62 9.85 6.35
C LEU A 210 -1.38 11.04 5.43
N THR A 211 -2.43 11.80 5.11
CA THR A 211 -2.26 13.07 4.40
C THR A 211 -1.66 14.09 5.38
N GLY A 212 -0.51 14.66 5.04
CA GLY A 212 0.21 15.56 5.94
C GLY A 212 1.46 16.13 5.28
N LEU A 213 2.00 17.21 5.85
CA LEU A 213 3.30 17.70 5.39
C LEU A 213 4.38 16.65 5.72
N ASP A 214 5.27 16.40 4.75
CA ASP A 214 6.37 15.43 4.86
C ASP A 214 7.72 16.15 5.06
N ASP A 215 8.77 15.39 5.40
CA ASP A 215 10.15 15.90 5.53
C ASP A 215 10.78 16.28 4.17
N LYS A 216 10.04 16.09 3.07
CA LYS A 216 10.41 16.45 1.71
C LYS A 216 9.24 17.11 0.99
N MET A 217 9.54 18.08 0.12
CA MET A 217 8.54 18.78 -0.67
C MET A 217 9.04 18.99 -2.10
N THR A 218 8.28 18.49 -3.07
CA THR A 218 8.47 18.74 -4.50
C THR A 218 7.35 19.67 -4.98
N PRO A 219 7.62 20.62 -5.91
CA PRO A 219 6.57 21.41 -6.55
C PRO A 219 5.43 20.52 -7.07
N GLY A 220 4.19 20.83 -6.69
CA GLY A 220 3.00 20.03 -7.02
C GLY A 220 2.47 19.17 -5.87
N ALA A 221 3.33 18.71 -4.95
CA ALA A 221 2.93 17.82 -3.83
C ALA A 221 1.93 18.48 -2.85
N ILE A 222 1.97 19.81 -2.69
CA ILE A 222 1.01 20.55 -1.86
C ILE A 222 -0.42 20.49 -2.44
N SER A 223 -0.58 20.28 -3.75
CA SER A 223 -1.90 20.26 -4.38
C SER A 223 -2.77 19.12 -3.86
N GLU A 224 -2.16 17.98 -3.51
CA GLU A 224 -2.85 16.84 -2.89
C GLU A 224 -3.26 17.17 -1.45
N LEU A 225 -2.42 17.89 -0.71
CA LEU A 225 -2.71 18.32 0.66
C LEU A 225 -3.88 19.33 0.72
N ILE A 226 -3.98 20.24 -0.25
CA ILE A 226 -5.06 21.22 -0.34
C ILE A 226 -6.42 20.55 -0.63
N GLN A 227 -6.43 19.38 -1.27
CA GLN A 227 -7.65 18.63 -1.59
C GLN A 227 -8.13 17.72 -0.45
N SER A 228 -7.36 17.63 0.64
CA SER A 228 -7.72 16.82 1.81
C SER A 228 -8.54 17.63 2.81
N ASP A 229 -9.71 17.11 3.19
CA ASP A 229 -10.56 17.64 4.26
C ASP A 229 -10.22 17.04 5.64
N GLU A 230 -9.10 16.31 5.77
CA GLU A 230 -8.66 15.73 7.04
C GLU A 230 -8.21 16.82 8.02
N VAL A 231 -8.62 16.69 9.29
CA VAL A 231 -8.25 17.64 10.35
C VAL A 231 -6.77 17.44 10.70
N ALA A 232 -5.95 18.48 10.52
CA ALA A 232 -4.53 18.44 10.88
C ALA A 232 -4.31 18.66 12.39
N PHE A 233 -4.98 19.66 12.97
CA PHE A 233 -4.91 19.97 14.39
C PHE A 233 -6.10 20.84 14.81
N ARG A 234 -6.43 20.83 16.10
CA ARG A 234 -7.42 21.71 16.72
C ARG A 234 -6.73 22.66 17.68
N VAL A 235 -7.22 23.90 17.73
CA VAL A 235 -6.68 24.94 18.60
C VAL A 235 -7.79 25.51 19.46
N ARG A 236 -7.53 25.61 20.76
CA ARG A 236 -8.38 26.35 21.69
C ARG A 236 -7.62 27.57 22.21
N PHE A 237 -8.10 28.76 21.91
CA PHE A 237 -7.58 30.00 22.47
C PHE A 237 -8.22 30.27 23.83
N ASN A 238 -7.42 30.68 24.81
CA ASN A 238 -7.93 31.14 26.12
C ASN A 238 -8.25 32.64 26.08
N ASN A 239 -7.69 33.36 25.12
CA ASN A 239 -7.89 34.79 24.84
C ASN A 239 -8.73 34.98 23.56
N PRO A 240 -9.16 36.20 23.19
CA PRO A 240 -9.84 36.47 21.92
C PRO A 240 -9.03 35.95 20.74
N ILE A 241 -9.70 35.27 19.80
CA ILE A 241 -9.05 34.67 18.63
C ILE A 241 -8.36 35.78 17.81
N PRO A 242 -7.04 35.66 17.53
CA PRO A 242 -6.33 36.62 16.70
C PRO A 242 -6.94 36.73 15.30
N PRO A 243 -6.83 37.89 14.63
CA PRO A 243 -7.29 38.03 13.26
C PRO A 243 -6.57 37.03 12.32
N PRO A 244 -7.23 36.56 11.23
CA PRO A 244 -6.72 35.45 10.41
C PRO A 244 -5.32 35.66 9.82
N ASN A 245 -4.89 36.90 9.59
CA ASN A 245 -3.56 37.24 9.10
C ASN A 245 -2.44 36.94 10.11
N LEU A 246 -2.76 36.82 11.40
CA LEU A 246 -1.82 36.43 12.45
C LEU A 246 -1.84 34.92 12.74
N LEU A 247 -2.76 34.17 12.14
CA LEU A 247 -2.88 32.71 12.29
C LEU A 247 -1.97 31.95 11.31
N TYR A 248 -0.69 32.36 11.24
CA TYR A 248 0.31 31.64 10.46
C TYR A 248 0.89 30.49 11.30
N TRP A 249 0.35 29.30 11.09
CA TRP A 249 0.79 28.07 11.73
C TRP A 249 2.07 27.56 11.08
N ARG A 250 3.19 27.83 11.72
CA ARG A 250 4.50 27.43 11.23
C ARG A 250 4.65 25.91 11.37
N GLY A 251 4.90 25.27 10.23
CA GLY A 251 5.21 23.85 10.14
C GLY A 251 6.73 23.60 10.08
N PRO A 252 7.22 22.75 9.16
CA PRO A 252 8.62 22.41 9.05
C PRO A 252 9.34 23.56 8.35
N VAL A 253 10.66 23.58 8.45
CA VAL A 253 11.47 24.35 7.53
C VAL A 253 12.37 23.37 6.81
N LEU A 254 12.22 23.34 5.50
CA LEU A 254 13.00 22.51 4.60
C LEU A 254 14.16 23.38 4.09
N TRP A 255 15.38 23.00 4.44
CA TRP A 255 16.57 23.84 4.24
C TRP A 255 17.41 23.42 3.03
N ARG A 256 17.40 22.13 2.68
CA ARG A 256 18.25 21.60 1.61
C ARG A 256 17.44 21.51 0.33
N PHE A 257 17.92 22.17 -0.72
CA PHE A 257 17.33 22.08 -2.05
C PHE A 257 18.30 21.38 -2.99
N ASP A 258 17.84 20.35 -3.69
CA ASP A 258 18.64 19.55 -4.63
C ASP A 258 18.42 19.91 -6.11
N GLY A 259 17.67 20.98 -6.39
CA GLY A 259 17.30 21.40 -7.75
C GLY A 259 15.85 21.06 -8.13
N ALA A 260 15.22 20.11 -7.42
CA ALA A 260 13.81 19.77 -7.62
C ALA A 260 13.02 19.65 -6.30
N THR A 261 13.66 19.17 -5.25
CA THR A 261 13.04 18.80 -3.98
C THR A 261 13.67 19.57 -2.83
N TRP A 262 12.83 20.13 -1.97
CA TRP A 262 13.24 20.66 -0.67
C TRP A 262 13.20 19.55 0.37
N THR A 263 14.23 19.42 1.18
CA THR A 263 14.34 18.40 2.22
C THR A 263 14.77 19.01 3.55
N ARG A 264 14.31 18.41 4.64
CA ARG A 264 14.68 18.81 5.99
C ARG A 264 16.14 18.48 6.27
N SER A 265 16.82 19.37 7.02
CA SER A 265 18.14 19.05 7.58
C SER A 265 17.97 18.41 8.97
N ILE A 266 18.64 17.28 9.20
CA ILE A 266 18.51 16.46 10.43
C ILE A 266 19.39 17.01 11.57
N ASP A 267 20.35 17.88 11.26
CA ASP A 267 21.49 18.20 12.13
C ASP A 267 21.44 19.61 12.72
N PHE A 268 20.29 20.05 13.23
CA PHE A 268 20.23 21.34 13.92
C PHE A 268 20.42 21.16 15.43
N PRO A 269 21.48 21.74 16.02
CA PRO A 269 21.62 21.76 17.46
C PRO A 269 20.45 22.54 18.10
N ARG A 270 20.11 22.18 19.33
CA ARG A 270 19.15 22.93 20.14
C ARG A 270 19.67 24.36 20.27
N ALA A 271 18.90 25.32 19.78
CA ALA A 271 19.29 26.72 19.81
C ALA A 271 18.67 27.42 21.02
N GLU A 272 19.50 27.98 21.89
CA GLU A 272 19.11 29.11 22.73
C GLU A 272 19.22 30.34 21.85
N ILE A 273 18.12 30.72 21.20
CA ILE A 273 18.07 31.96 20.42
C ILE A 273 17.81 33.08 21.43
N PRO A 274 18.72 34.04 21.65
CA PRO A 274 18.41 35.21 22.44
C PRO A 274 17.45 36.08 21.64
N TYR A 275 16.17 36.10 22.04
CA TYR A 275 15.16 37.01 21.49
C TYR A 275 14.63 37.91 22.59
N SER A 276 14.42 39.19 22.28
CA SER A 276 13.67 40.10 23.13
C SER A 276 12.20 40.00 22.77
N VAL A 277 11.37 39.66 23.76
CA VAL A 277 9.92 39.61 23.56
C VAL A 277 9.37 41.03 23.62
N GLU A 278 8.74 41.45 22.54
CA GLU A 278 7.88 42.63 22.49
C GLU A 278 6.49 42.15 22.05
N GLY A 279 5.40 42.74 22.54
CA GLY A 279 4.03 42.47 22.07
C GLY A 279 3.07 41.81 23.06
N LYS A 280 1.93 41.30 22.56
CA LYS A 280 0.83 40.73 23.35
C LYS A 280 0.84 39.21 23.34
N SER A 281 0.63 38.59 24.50
CA SER A 281 0.53 37.14 24.64
C SER A 281 -0.76 36.55 24.05
N VAL A 282 -0.61 35.39 23.40
CA VAL A 282 -1.73 34.57 22.94
C VAL A 282 -1.56 33.18 23.54
N ASP A 283 -2.43 32.91 24.50
CA ASP A 283 -2.51 31.63 25.17
C ASP A 283 -3.44 30.70 24.40
N TYR A 284 -2.92 29.54 23.98
CA TYR A 284 -3.71 28.53 23.30
C TYR A 284 -3.31 27.11 23.71
N THR A 285 -4.14 26.15 23.35
CA THR A 285 -3.86 24.72 23.49
C THR A 285 -4.01 24.09 22.12
N VAL A 286 -3.02 23.30 21.70
CA VAL A 286 -3.06 22.59 20.42
C VAL A 286 -3.22 21.10 20.66
N ILE A 287 -4.18 20.51 19.96
CA ILE A 287 -4.36 19.07 19.87
C ILE A 287 -4.01 18.70 18.43
N VAL A 288 -2.87 18.01 18.25
CA VAL A 288 -2.37 17.61 16.94
C VAL A 288 -2.91 16.22 16.62
N GLU A 289 -3.50 16.06 15.44
CA GLU A 289 -3.94 14.73 14.99
C GLU A 289 -2.71 13.89 14.58
N PRO A 290 -2.76 12.55 14.67
CA PRO A 290 -1.60 11.71 14.41
C PRO A 290 -1.08 11.83 12.97
N HIS A 291 0.01 12.56 12.76
CA HIS A 291 0.62 12.77 11.43
C HIS A 291 1.92 11.97 11.19
N GLY A 292 2.28 11.03 12.07
CA GLY A 292 3.46 10.16 11.91
C GLY A 292 4.83 10.82 12.13
N GLN A 293 4.86 12.14 12.24
CA GLN A 293 6.07 12.94 12.36
C GLN A 293 6.25 13.55 13.76
N ARG A 294 7.39 14.21 14.02
CA ARG A 294 7.77 14.74 15.36
C ARG A 294 7.72 16.25 15.55
N TRP A 295 7.59 17.02 14.48
CA TRP A 295 7.31 18.46 14.56
C TRP A 295 5.93 18.77 15.13
N LEU A 296 5.77 20.01 15.60
CA LEU A 296 4.51 20.58 16.06
C LEU A 296 4.22 21.85 15.29
N PHE A 297 2.94 22.13 15.08
CA PHE A 297 2.49 23.41 14.54
C PHE A 297 2.38 24.43 15.67
N ALA A 298 3.04 25.57 15.50
CA ALA A 298 2.97 26.68 16.44
C ALA A 298 2.85 28.01 15.67
N LEU A 299 2.27 29.01 16.32
CA LEU A 299 2.47 30.39 15.90
C LEU A 299 3.96 30.73 16.12
N ASP A 300 4.56 31.39 15.14
CA ASP A 300 5.97 31.81 14.98
C ASP A 300 7.04 31.29 15.98
N LEU A 301 7.02 31.74 17.25
CA LEU A 301 8.00 31.41 18.28
C LEU A 301 7.32 31.19 19.64
N PRO A 302 7.16 29.93 20.10
CA PRO A 302 6.57 29.67 21.41
C PRO A 302 7.52 30.05 22.54
N TYR A 303 6.96 30.77 23.51
CA TYR A 303 7.65 31.22 24.72
C TYR A 303 7.76 30.08 25.75
N LEU A 304 6.71 29.29 25.88
CA LEU A 304 6.63 28.15 26.80
C LEU A 304 6.46 26.86 26.00
N ILE A 305 7.53 26.09 25.97
CA ILE A 305 7.59 24.79 25.30
C ILE A 305 7.46 23.70 26.38
N PRO A 306 6.58 22.71 26.19
CA PRO A 306 6.48 21.57 27.09
C PRO A 306 7.85 20.92 27.33
N PRO A 307 8.13 20.37 28.51
CA PRO A 307 9.41 19.70 28.80
C PRO A 307 9.72 18.56 27.81
N GLU A 308 8.67 17.99 27.22
CA GLU A 308 8.70 16.94 26.19
C GLU A 308 8.88 17.46 24.76
N ALA A 309 9.05 18.76 24.53
CA ALA A 309 9.33 19.35 23.23
C ALA A 309 10.61 20.21 23.26
N ALA A 310 11.14 20.53 22.10
CA ALA A 310 12.33 21.36 21.92
C ALA A 310 12.17 22.27 20.71
N LEU A 311 12.69 23.50 20.83
CA LEU A 311 12.89 24.40 19.71
C LEU A 311 14.18 24.01 18.98
N LEU A 312 14.11 23.86 17.66
CA LEU A 312 15.26 23.67 16.79
C LEU A 312 15.69 25.00 16.17
N MET A 313 16.94 25.09 15.69
CA MET A 313 17.37 26.20 14.81
C MET A 313 16.35 26.38 13.67
N GLY A 314 15.94 27.63 13.43
CA GLY A 314 14.84 27.95 12.51
C GLY A 314 13.46 28.01 13.16
N SER A 315 13.40 28.08 14.50
CA SER A 315 12.20 28.25 15.33
C SER A 315 11.09 27.21 15.17
N ASN A 316 11.43 26.02 14.69
CA ASN A 316 10.47 24.92 14.62
C ASN A 316 10.43 24.16 15.94
N CYS A 317 9.22 23.79 16.37
CA CYS A 317 9.02 22.94 17.53
C CYS A 317 9.04 21.48 17.16
N CYS A 318 9.70 20.66 17.97
CA CYS A 318 9.76 19.22 17.83
C CYS A 318 9.52 18.52 19.16
N ALA A 319 8.59 17.57 19.17
CA ALA A 319 8.36 16.67 20.27
C ALA A 319 9.50 15.64 20.40
N LYS A 320 9.95 15.42 21.64
CA LYS A 320 10.92 14.39 22.05
C LYS A 320 10.28 13.01 22.16
N SER A 321 8.97 12.94 22.39
CA SER A 321 8.18 11.72 22.58
C SER A 321 6.81 11.89 21.90
N GLY A 322 6.24 10.80 21.37
CA GLY A 322 5.00 10.78 20.58
C GLY A 322 3.70 10.99 21.37
N GLN A 323 3.74 11.79 22.44
CA GLN A 323 2.51 12.23 23.11
C GLN A 323 1.65 13.10 22.19
N ARG A 324 0.35 13.13 22.44
CA ARG A 324 -0.66 13.56 21.46
C ARG A 324 -1.38 14.86 21.83
N THR A 325 -0.93 15.55 22.87
CA THR A 325 -1.56 16.77 23.35
C THR A 325 -0.49 17.68 23.93
N TYR A 326 -0.40 18.91 23.43
CA TYR A 326 0.61 19.87 23.86
C TYR A 326 -0.08 21.20 24.20
N ALA A 327 0.06 21.64 25.45
CA ALA A 327 -0.25 23.01 25.82
C ALA A 327 0.93 23.90 25.37
N LEU A 328 0.68 24.88 24.51
CA LEU A 328 1.69 25.80 23.99
C LEU A 328 1.24 27.23 24.31
N GLN A 329 2.03 27.96 25.11
CA GLN A 329 1.81 29.39 25.30
C GLN A 329 2.76 30.20 24.41
N HIS A 330 2.23 31.25 23.79
CA HIS A 330 2.94 32.07 22.82
C HIS A 330 2.79 33.56 23.13
N GLU A 331 3.76 34.37 22.71
CA GLU A 331 3.67 35.83 22.66
C GLU A 331 3.83 36.37 21.25
N LEU A 332 2.80 37.04 20.71
CA LEU A 332 2.83 37.61 19.37
C LEU A 332 3.83 38.77 19.32
N LEU A 333 4.84 38.66 18.46
CA LEU A 333 5.70 39.77 18.08
C LEU A 333 4.88 40.85 17.33
N PRO A 334 5.03 42.15 17.64
CA PRO A 334 4.64 43.21 16.75
C PRO A 334 5.50 43.10 15.49
N ALA A 335 4.87 43.33 14.34
CA ALA A 335 5.45 43.29 13.01
C ALA A 335 6.97 43.52 12.96
N LEU A 336 7.72 42.49 12.56
CA LEU A 336 9.12 42.61 12.15
C LEU A 336 9.25 43.69 11.08
N SER A 337 9.63 44.91 11.47
CA SER A 337 9.96 46.01 10.55
C SER A 337 11.34 45.86 9.92
N ASN A 338 11.87 44.64 9.82
CA ASN A 338 13.16 44.41 9.18
C ASN A 338 13.19 43.04 8.47
N ARG A 339 12.34 42.89 7.43
CA ARG A 339 12.60 41.92 6.36
C ARG A 339 13.61 42.55 5.41
N SER A 340 14.89 42.17 5.55
CA SER A 340 15.76 42.15 4.38
C SER A 340 15.17 41.14 3.38
N ALA A 341 15.12 41.57 2.12
CA ALA A 341 14.38 40.94 1.05
C ALA A 341 14.74 39.46 0.85
N GLY A 342 13.71 38.62 0.72
CA GLY A 342 13.82 37.20 0.39
C GLY A 342 12.44 36.61 0.15
N ASN A 343 11.93 36.78 -1.07
CA ASN A 343 10.65 36.26 -1.55
C ASN A 343 10.58 34.74 -1.45
N HIS A 344 9.83 34.17 -0.50
CA HIS A 344 9.20 32.84 -0.66
C HIS A 344 7.92 32.79 0.20
N LEU A 345 6.77 32.98 -0.44
CA LEU A 345 5.43 32.82 0.14
C LEU A 345 4.95 31.38 -0.10
N ALA A 346 4.55 30.68 0.96
CA ALA A 346 3.64 29.54 0.88
C ALA A 346 2.51 29.77 1.89
N LEU A 347 1.35 30.17 1.38
CA LEU A 347 0.13 30.41 2.15
C LEU A 347 -0.66 29.11 2.24
N ALA A 348 -0.90 28.60 3.45
CA ALA A 348 -1.92 27.60 3.71
C ALA A 348 -3.09 28.28 4.45
N ARG A 349 -4.27 28.25 3.85
CA ARG A 349 -5.51 28.87 4.37
C ARG A 349 -6.18 27.86 5.30
N VAL A 350 -6.14 28.09 6.60
CA VAL A 350 -6.90 27.29 7.58
C VAL A 350 -8.34 27.77 7.56
N ALA A 351 -9.27 26.91 7.14
CA ALA A 351 -10.70 27.17 7.21
C ALA A 351 -11.16 27.03 8.68
N LEU A 352 -11.57 28.13 9.28
CA LEU A 352 -12.27 28.15 10.57
C LEU A 352 -13.73 27.78 10.30
N THR A 353 -14.17 26.62 10.75
CA THR A 353 -15.61 26.32 10.92
C THR A 353 -15.94 26.43 12.42
N GLY A 354 -17.01 27.17 12.70
CA GLY A 354 -17.37 27.67 14.04
C GLY A 354 -18.17 26.72 14.90
#